data_AF-A0A1V9YJU6-F1
#
_entry.id   AF-A0A1V9YJU6-F1
#
_cell.length_a   1.000
_cell.length_b   1.000
_cell.length_c   1.000
_cell.angle_alpha   90.00
_cell.angle_beta   90.00
_cell.angle_gamma   90.00
#
_symmetry.space_group_name_H-M   'P 1'
#
loop_
_entity.id
_entity.type
_entity.pdbx_description
1 polymer ?
#
loop_
_entity_poly.entity_id
_entity_poly.type
_entity_poly.pdbx_seq_one_letter_code
_entity_poly.pdbx_strand_id
1 'polypeptide(L)'
;MALGFWFEIVNGKAVLRTSVVARADDADDDPEARSMEAAILPALFDALNSSALIDRPDDFFTALPMARLAENGPWLVLAKMHYLLPRSTFYLRNCFFEAADAISEQASTILTGPPGVGKTICLMYLLWQLVARPARRVMFVHLTDVVYFGPRAIHRLNALPPSRDGLWANDLWLLFDAEGKTAADLDDIPFEKCRLVLAAGSKNADVVQLVETKTTPLVFNMHEWTEDEHHKLAC
;
A
#
# COMPACT_ATOMS: atom_id res chain seq x y z
N MET A 1 -13.71 1.03 -19.03
CA MET A 1 -13.29 2.33 -18.46
C MET A 1 -11.78 2.33 -18.39
N ALA A 2 -11.12 3.34 -18.93
CA ALA A 2 -9.68 3.52 -18.72
C ALA A 2 -9.49 4.50 -17.56
N LEU A 3 -8.43 4.32 -16.77
CA LEU A 3 -8.03 5.29 -15.77
C LEU A 3 -6.98 6.20 -16.44
N GLY A 4 -7.28 7.49 -16.52
CA GLY A 4 -6.30 8.51 -16.85
C GLY A 4 -5.51 8.88 -15.61
N PHE A 5 -4.19 9.00 -15.76
CA PHE A 5 -3.28 9.31 -14.68
C PHE A 5 -2.54 10.60 -15.02
N TRP A 6 -2.52 11.55 -14.09
CA TRP A 6 -1.64 12.73 -14.19
C TRP A 6 -1.17 13.13 -12.80
N PHE A 7 -0.07 13.88 -12.74
CA PHE A 7 0.45 14.37 -11.47
C PHE A 7 -0.10 15.78 -11.20
N GLU A 8 -0.45 16.03 -9.94
CA GLU A 8 -0.78 17.36 -9.41
C GLU A 8 0.18 17.71 -8.26
N ILE A 9 0.48 18.99 -8.08
CA ILE A 9 1.26 19.45 -6.93
C ILE A 9 0.32 19.75 -5.76
N VAL A 10 0.41 18.97 -4.68
CA VAL A 10 -0.28 19.23 -3.40
C VAL A 10 0.76 19.49 -2.34
N ASN A 11 0.66 20.63 -1.65
CA ASN A 11 1.65 21.07 -0.65
C ASN A 11 3.11 21.05 -1.19
N GLY A 12 3.30 21.41 -2.46
CA GLY A 12 4.64 21.40 -3.08
C GLY A 12 5.15 20.01 -3.50
N LYS A 13 4.36 18.94 -3.34
CA LYS A 13 4.74 17.56 -3.67
C LYS A 13 3.90 17.01 -4.83
N ALA A 14 4.51 16.23 -5.73
CA ALA A 14 3.81 15.59 -6.82
C ALA A 14 2.98 14.39 -6.32
N VAL A 15 1.67 14.46 -6.55
CA VAL A 15 0.70 13.44 -6.15
C VAL A 15 -0.03 12.95 -7.40
N LEU A 16 -0.21 11.63 -7.51
CA LEU A 16 -0.94 11.05 -8.62
C LEU A 16 -2.45 11.29 -8.48
N ARG A 17 -3.07 11.90 -9.50
CA ARG A 17 -4.52 11.91 -9.70
C ARG A 17 -4.93 10.82 -10.66
N THR A 18 -6.10 10.25 -10.37
CA THR A 18 -6.81 9.33 -11.26
C THR A 18 -8.11 10.00 -11.73
N SER A 19 -8.41 9.89 -13.02
CA SER A 19 -9.74 10.15 -13.58
C SER A 19 -10.20 8.94 -14.37
N VAL A 20 -11.51 8.79 -14.48
CA VAL A 20 -12.08 7.86 -15.44
C VAL A 20 -12.05 8.54 -16.80
N VAL A 21 -11.26 8.00 -17.73
CA VAL A 21 -11.18 8.47 -19.12
C VAL A 21 -11.87 7.44 -20.01
N ALA A 22 -12.68 7.92 -20.95
CA ALA A 22 -13.23 7.07 -22.01
C ALA A 22 -12.09 6.58 -22.91
N ARG A 23 -12.06 5.28 -23.23
CA ARG A 23 -10.97 4.67 -24.02
C ARG A 23 -10.76 5.42 -25.34
N ALA A 24 -9.52 5.80 -25.61
CA ALA A 24 -8.99 5.96 -26.96
C ALA A 24 -8.12 4.73 -27.24
N ASP A 25 -8.36 4.08 -28.37
CA ASP A 25 -7.64 2.89 -28.83
C ASP A 25 -6.21 3.25 -29.31
N ASP A 26 -5.37 2.22 -29.28
CA ASP A 26 -4.05 2.05 -29.93
C ASP A 26 -2.77 2.52 -29.20
N ALA A 27 -1.93 1.54 -28.84
CA ALA A 27 -0.46 1.63 -28.89
C ALA A 27 0.17 0.23 -28.90
N ASP A 28 1.23 0.08 -29.70
CA ASP A 28 2.02 -1.11 -30.04
C ASP A 28 2.32 -2.08 -28.88
N ASP A 29 2.00 -3.35 -29.10
CA ASP A 29 2.18 -4.48 -28.18
C ASP A 29 3.42 -5.31 -28.56
N ASP A 30 4.39 -5.43 -27.65
CA ASP A 30 5.50 -6.39 -27.75
C ASP A 30 4.99 -7.82 -27.39
N PRO A 31 4.97 -8.76 -28.37
CA PRO A 31 4.37 -10.07 -28.19
C PRO A 31 5.20 -11.05 -27.35
N GLU A 32 6.52 -10.86 -27.23
CA GLU A 32 7.39 -11.82 -26.52
C GLU A 32 7.28 -11.66 -24.99
N ALA A 33 7.21 -10.43 -24.48
CA ALA A 33 6.98 -10.15 -23.07
C ALA A 33 5.63 -10.72 -22.59
N ARG A 34 4.60 -10.63 -23.45
CA ARG A 34 3.28 -11.25 -23.19
C ARG A 34 3.34 -12.77 -23.12
N SER A 35 4.17 -13.43 -23.93
CA SER A 35 4.21 -14.89 -24.01
C SER A 35 4.82 -15.53 -22.75
N MET A 36 5.89 -14.94 -22.21
CA MET A 36 6.55 -15.45 -21.01
C MET A 36 5.74 -15.14 -19.73
N GLU A 37 5.14 -13.95 -19.62
CA GLU A 37 4.20 -13.62 -18.52
C GLU A 37 2.89 -14.42 -18.59
N ALA A 38 2.36 -14.67 -19.80
CA ALA A 38 1.14 -15.46 -19.98
C ALA A 38 1.32 -16.95 -19.65
N ALA A 39 2.55 -17.45 -19.55
CA ALA A 39 2.84 -18.83 -19.14
C ALA A 39 3.05 -18.97 -17.62
N ILE A 40 3.66 -17.97 -16.97
CA ILE A 40 3.91 -17.98 -15.51
C ILE A 40 2.62 -17.73 -14.73
N LEU A 41 1.75 -16.86 -15.23
CA LEU A 41 0.54 -16.45 -14.52
C LEU A 41 -0.49 -17.59 -14.36
N PRO A 42 -0.84 -18.41 -15.36
CA PRO A 42 -1.76 -19.54 -15.16
C PRO A 42 -1.23 -20.58 -14.19
N ALA A 43 0.08 -20.85 -14.19
CA ALA A 43 0.70 -21.77 -13.23
C ALA A 43 0.73 -21.20 -11.80
N LEU A 44 0.96 -19.88 -11.66
CA LEU A 44 0.82 -19.17 -10.39
C LEU A 44 -0.63 -19.17 -9.92
N PHE A 45 -1.59 -18.92 -10.81
CA PHE A 45 -3.02 -18.94 -10.50
C PHE A 45 -3.54 -20.35 -10.20
N ASP A 46 -3.05 -21.40 -10.85
CA ASP A 46 -3.38 -22.79 -10.51
C ASP A 46 -2.76 -23.19 -9.16
N ALA A 47 -1.54 -22.73 -8.85
CA ALA A 47 -0.92 -22.91 -7.53
C ALA A 47 -1.67 -22.13 -6.42
N LEU A 48 -2.14 -20.92 -6.72
CA LEU A 48 -2.90 -20.07 -5.78
C LEU A 48 -4.37 -20.47 -5.64
N ASN A 49 -4.98 -21.09 -6.67
CA ASN A 49 -6.36 -21.59 -6.63
C ASN A 49 -6.45 -23.01 -6.03
N SER A 50 -5.40 -23.82 -6.15
CA SER A 50 -5.32 -25.13 -5.47
C SER A 50 -5.00 -24.99 -3.98
N SER A 51 -4.45 -23.86 -3.58
CA SER A 51 -4.31 -23.45 -2.18
C SER A 51 -5.55 -22.65 -1.77
N ALA A 52 -6.20 -23.01 -0.67
CA ALA A 52 -7.45 -22.38 -0.17
C ALA A 52 -7.25 -20.94 0.37
N LEU A 53 -6.54 -20.08 -0.36
CA LEU A 53 -6.00 -18.81 0.13
C LEU A 53 -6.74 -17.57 -0.37
N ILE A 54 -7.60 -17.64 -1.38
CA ILE A 54 -8.21 -16.46 -2.01
C ILE A 54 -9.68 -16.30 -1.60
N ASP A 55 -10.01 -15.18 -0.97
CA ASP A 55 -11.39 -14.70 -0.83
C ASP A 55 -11.64 -13.50 -1.78
N ARG A 56 -12.91 -13.19 -2.06
CA ARG A 56 -13.25 -11.99 -2.85
C ARG A 56 -12.74 -10.75 -2.11
N PRO A 57 -12.04 -9.82 -2.80
CA PRO A 57 -11.61 -8.58 -2.17
C PRO A 57 -12.83 -7.75 -1.76
N ASP A 58 -12.69 -7.02 -0.65
CA ASP A 58 -13.70 -6.07 -0.19
C ASP A 58 -13.98 -5.01 -1.28
N ASP A 59 -15.23 -4.55 -1.34
CA ASP A 59 -15.67 -3.42 -2.17
C ASP A 59 -14.78 -2.19 -1.95
N PHE A 60 -14.30 -1.98 -0.72
CA PHE A 60 -13.36 -0.90 -0.42
C PHE A 60 -12.07 -0.99 -1.24
N PHE A 61 -11.35 -2.12 -1.16
CA PHE A 61 -10.06 -2.26 -1.82
C PHE A 61 -10.19 -2.22 -3.34
N THR A 62 -11.30 -2.74 -3.87
CA THR A 62 -11.64 -2.64 -5.30
C THR A 62 -11.87 -1.19 -5.73
N ALA A 63 -12.46 -0.37 -4.86
CA ALA A 63 -12.74 1.04 -5.13
C ALA A 63 -11.59 1.99 -4.74
N LEU A 64 -10.57 1.53 -4.03
CA LEU A 64 -9.46 2.35 -3.54
C LEU A 64 -8.71 3.10 -4.67
N PRO A 65 -8.41 2.50 -5.83
CA PRO A 65 -7.79 3.23 -6.95
C PRO A 65 -8.66 4.39 -7.50
N MET A 66 -9.96 4.38 -7.20
CA MET A 66 -10.90 5.44 -7.58
C MET A 66 -10.95 6.59 -6.56
N ALA A 67 -10.22 6.49 -5.45
CA ALA A 67 -10.09 7.58 -4.49
C ALA A 67 -9.38 8.77 -5.14
N ARG A 68 -9.81 9.98 -4.75
CA ARG A 68 -9.37 11.24 -5.36
C ARG A 68 -9.10 12.29 -4.32
N LEU A 69 -8.19 13.21 -4.63
CA LEU A 69 -7.99 14.40 -3.83
C LEU A 69 -9.23 15.29 -3.86
N ALA A 70 -9.57 15.89 -2.73
CA ALA A 70 -10.59 16.92 -2.66
C ALA A 70 -10.17 18.16 -3.45
N GLU A 71 -11.15 18.94 -3.90
CA GLU A 71 -10.90 20.24 -4.55
C GLU A 71 -10.39 21.29 -3.55
N ASN A 72 -10.81 21.17 -2.29
CA ASN A 72 -10.47 22.11 -1.24
C ASN A 72 -9.64 21.43 -0.14
N GLY A 73 -8.33 21.66 -0.15
CA GLY A 73 -7.40 21.21 0.88
C GLY A 73 -6.86 19.78 0.69
N PRO A 74 -5.93 19.35 1.55
CA PRO A 74 -5.21 18.10 1.39
C PRO A 74 -6.02 16.93 1.96
N TRP A 75 -7.16 16.60 1.34
CA TRP A 75 -8.01 15.50 1.77
C TRP A 75 -8.06 14.43 0.68
N LEU A 76 -7.97 13.16 1.09
CA LEU A 76 -8.28 12.05 0.19
C LEU A 76 -9.75 11.67 0.37
N VAL A 77 -10.50 11.70 -0.73
CA VAL A 77 -11.91 11.31 -0.80
C VAL A 77 -12.01 9.90 -1.37
N LEU A 78 -12.55 8.99 -0.58
CA LEU A 78 -12.70 7.59 -0.90
C LEU A 78 -14.04 7.34 -1.59
N ALA A 79 -14.03 6.48 -2.61
CA ALA A 79 -15.25 6.06 -3.30
C ALA A 79 -16.12 5.12 -2.44
N LYS A 80 -15.48 4.40 -1.50
CA LYS A 80 -16.12 3.52 -0.51
C LYS A 80 -15.48 3.77 0.86
N MET A 81 -16.27 3.65 1.92
CA MET A 81 -15.74 3.74 3.28
C MET A 81 -14.98 2.48 3.65
N HIS A 82 -13.95 2.63 4.47
CA HIS A 82 -13.25 1.52 5.12
C HIS A 82 -13.65 1.47 6.59
N TYR A 83 -13.67 0.30 7.22
CA TYR A 83 -14.03 0.17 8.64
C TYR A 83 -13.08 0.93 9.58
N LEU A 84 -11.84 1.19 9.15
CA LEU A 84 -10.87 2.02 9.90
C LEU A 84 -11.16 3.51 9.86
N LEU A 85 -12.02 3.95 8.95
CA LEU A 85 -12.21 5.37 8.67
C LEU A 85 -13.63 5.77 9.05
N PRO A 86 -13.80 6.71 10.00
CA PRO A 86 -15.12 7.16 10.41
C PRO A 86 -15.83 7.98 9.31
N ARG A 87 -15.08 8.41 8.29
CA ARG A 87 -15.54 9.22 7.17
C ARG A 87 -15.00 8.65 5.87
N SER A 88 -15.69 8.92 4.75
CA SER A 88 -15.19 8.63 3.40
C SER A 88 -14.10 9.62 2.96
N THR A 89 -13.54 10.38 3.90
CA THR A 89 -12.46 11.32 3.68
C THR A 89 -11.47 11.24 4.84
N PHE A 90 -10.18 11.39 4.55
CA PHE A 90 -9.18 11.60 5.59
C PHE A 90 -8.13 12.63 5.19
N TYR A 91 -7.61 13.32 6.19
CA TYR A 91 -6.65 14.41 6.03
C TYR A 91 -5.26 13.87 5.70
N LEU A 92 -4.62 14.47 4.69
CA LEU A 92 -3.26 14.17 4.27
C LEU A 92 -2.29 15.15 4.92
N ARG A 93 -1.55 14.66 5.92
CA ARG A 93 -0.55 15.43 6.66
C ARG A 93 0.70 15.66 5.80
N ASN A 94 1.45 16.72 6.08
CA ASN A 94 2.68 17.01 5.33
C ASN A 94 3.69 15.84 5.41
N CYS A 95 3.80 15.24 6.61
CA CYS A 95 4.67 14.10 6.86
C CYS A 95 4.27 12.83 6.06
N PHE A 96 3.04 12.72 5.56
CA PHE A 96 2.65 11.60 4.69
C PHE A 96 3.30 11.72 3.31
N PHE A 97 3.39 12.95 2.78
CA PHE A 97 4.09 13.20 1.52
C PHE A 97 5.60 13.01 1.67
N GLU A 98 6.18 13.38 2.81
CA GLU A 98 7.59 13.08 3.15
C GLU A 98 7.86 11.58 3.27
N ALA A 99 6.96 10.83 3.90
CA ALA A 99 7.06 9.37 3.95
C ALA A 99 6.99 8.75 2.54
N ALA A 100 6.12 9.25 1.65
CA ALA A 100 6.02 8.77 0.27
C ALA A 100 7.31 8.98 -0.54
N ASP A 101 7.98 10.12 -0.35
CA ASP A 101 9.28 10.38 -0.97
C ASP A 101 10.34 9.43 -0.39
N ALA A 102 10.37 9.30 0.94
CA ALA A 102 11.35 8.47 1.65
C ALA A 102 11.30 6.99 1.23
N ILE A 103 10.11 6.42 1.02
CA ILE A 103 9.99 5.01 0.61
C ILE A 103 10.46 4.78 -0.83
N SER A 104 10.48 5.81 -1.69
CA SER A 104 10.85 5.65 -3.10
C SER A 104 12.32 5.30 -3.29
N GLU A 105 13.17 5.76 -2.37
CA GLU A 105 14.63 5.59 -2.40
C GLU A 105 15.12 4.38 -1.60
N GLN A 106 14.26 3.80 -0.75
CA GLN A 106 14.65 2.76 0.19
C GLN A 106 13.95 1.43 -0.11
N ALA A 107 14.64 0.33 0.21
CA ALA A 107 14.06 -1.01 0.14
C ALA A 107 13.26 -1.35 1.42
N SER A 108 13.63 -0.76 2.56
CA SER A 108 12.95 -0.98 3.83
C SER A 108 12.81 0.34 4.58
N THR A 109 11.61 0.63 5.07
CA THR A 109 11.30 1.84 5.84
C THR A 109 10.43 1.49 7.04
N ILE A 110 10.73 2.06 8.20
CA ILE A 110 9.91 1.96 9.41
C ILE A 110 9.25 3.32 9.67
N LEU A 111 7.93 3.38 9.61
CA LEU A 111 7.12 4.50 10.03
C LEU A 111 6.87 4.37 11.54
N THR A 112 7.52 5.22 12.33
CA THR A 112 7.39 5.24 13.80
C THR A 112 6.80 6.56 14.28
N GLY A 113 6.42 6.62 15.55
CA GLY A 113 5.90 7.82 16.19
C GLY A 113 4.88 7.51 17.29
N PRO A 114 4.40 8.53 18.02
CA PRO A 114 3.47 8.37 19.14
C PRO A 114 2.19 7.61 18.77
N PRO A 115 1.50 6.99 19.74
CA PRO A 115 0.16 6.45 19.53
C PRO A 115 -0.80 7.53 18.99
N GLY A 116 -1.65 7.17 18.02
CA GLY A 116 -2.64 8.11 17.46
C GLY A 116 -2.12 9.12 16.42
N VAL A 117 -0.82 9.09 16.09
CA VAL A 117 -0.21 10.02 15.11
C VAL A 117 -0.61 9.76 13.64
N GLY A 118 -1.36 8.68 13.37
CA GLY A 118 -1.87 8.35 12.04
C GLY A 118 -0.98 7.43 11.20
N LYS A 119 -0.18 6.54 11.80
CA LYS A 119 0.68 5.59 11.07
C LYS A 119 -0.10 4.69 10.08
N THR A 120 -1.17 4.06 10.55
CA THR A 120 -2.06 3.23 9.71
C THR A 120 -2.70 4.03 8.58
N ILE A 121 -3.07 5.29 8.85
CA ILE A 121 -3.61 6.21 7.84
C ILE A 121 -2.55 6.57 6.80
N CYS A 122 -1.31 6.78 7.23
CA CYS A 122 -0.17 6.97 6.33
C CYS A 122 0.04 5.73 5.45
N LEU A 123 -0.02 4.51 5.99
CA LEU A 123 0.03 3.28 5.18
C LEU A 123 -1.11 3.24 4.16
N MET A 124 -2.33 3.62 4.53
CA MET A 124 -3.47 3.66 3.60
C MET A 124 -3.25 4.69 2.47
N TYR A 125 -2.66 5.84 2.78
CA TYR A 125 -2.26 6.83 1.78
C TYR A 125 -1.17 6.28 0.84
N LEU A 126 -0.14 5.61 1.39
CA LEU A 126 0.90 4.96 0.59
C LEU A 126 0.31 3.85 -0.29
N LEU A 127 -0.60 3.04 0.25
CA LEU A 127 -1.32 2.02 -0.51
C LEU A 127 -2.00 2.64 -1.72
N TRP A 128 -2.82 3.69 -1.52
CA TRP A 128 -3.47 4.41 -2.60
C TRP A 128 -2.46 4.92 -3.65
N GLN A 129 -1.37 5.57 -3.22
CA GLN A 129 -0.32 6.06 -4.13
C GLN A 129 0.36 4.95 -4.93
N LEU A 130 0.55 3.77 -4.35
CA LEU A 130 1.19 2.64 -5.00
C LEU A 130 0.23 1.96 -5.99
N VAL A 131 -1.00 1.65 -5.58
CA VAL A 131 -1.98 0.91 -6.41
C VAL A 131 -2.59 1.78 -7.51
N ALA A 132 -2.50 3.11 -7.38
CA ALA A 132 -2.85 4.02 -8.47
C ALA A 132 -1.83 3.97 -9.61
N ARG A 133 -0.63 3.41 -9.45
CA ARG A 133 0.33 3.29 -10.56
C ARG A 133 0.13 1.98 -11.33
N PRO A 134 0.18 2.01 -12.66
CA PRO A 134 0.07 0.79 -13.46
C PRO A 134 1.19 -0.20 -13.12
N ALA A 135 0.85 -1.49 -13.18
CA ALA A 135 1.76 -2.63 -12.99
C ALA A 135 2.47 -2.73 -11.61
N ARG A 136 2.07 -1.95 -10.59
CA ARG A 136 2.61 -2.12 -9.24
C ARG A 136 1.96 -3.28 -8.51
N ARG A 137 2.80 -4.11 -7.90
CA ARG A 137 2.38 -5.18 -6.98
C ARG A 137 2.48 -4.65 -5.56
N VAL A 138 1.39 -4.70 -4.81
CA VAL A 138 1.35 -4.25 -3.42
C VAL A 138 0.66 -5.28 -2.56
N MET A 139 1.26 -5.67 -1.46
CA MET A 139 0.62 -6.46 -0.41
C MET A 139 0.41 -5.57 0.80
N PHE A 140 -0.82 -5.46 1.26
CA PHE A 140 -1.21 -4.70 2.44
C PHE A 140 -1.59 -5.67 3.55
N VAL A 141 -0.94 -5.55 4.68
CA VAL A 141 -1.19 -6.35 5.89
C VAL A 141 -1.63 -5.42 7.00
N HIS A 142 -2.85 -5.60 7.48
CA HIS A 142 -3.38 -4.84 8.60
C HIS A 142 -4.34 -5.71 9.41
N LEU A 143 -4.06 -5.87 10.71
CA LEU A 143 -4.80 -6.77 11.59
C LEU A 143 -4.92 -8.17 10.97
N THR A 144 -6.13 -8.61 10.63
CA THR A 144 -6.41 -9.90 9.99
C THR A 144 -6.42 -9.84 8.47
N ASP A 145 -6.43 -8.63 7.89
CA ASP A 145 -6.48 -8.47 6.45
C ASP A 145 -5.08 -8.62 5.84
N VAL A 146 -4.97 -9.52 4.88
CA VAL A 146 -3.86 -9.59 3.93
C VAL A 146 -4.48 -9.38 2.55
N VAL A 147 -4.13 -8.28 1.88
CA VAL A 147 -4.70 -7.92 0.57
C VAL A 147 -3.60 -7.71 -0.42
N TYR A 148 -3.65 -8.44 -1.53
CA TYR A 148 -2.72 -8.34 -2.62
C TYR A 148 -3.34 -7.60 -3.81
N PHE A 149 -2.70 -6.53 -4.22
CA PHE A 149 -2.99 -5.75 -5.41
C PHE A 149 -2.00 -6.15 -6.50
N GLY A 150 -2.47 -6.95 -7.46
CA GLY A 150 -1.72 -7.31 -8.65
C GLY A 150 -2.12 -6.48 -9.87
N PRO A 151 -1.39 -6.60 -11.00
CA PRO A 151 -1.66 -5.82 -12.21
C PRO A 151 -3.03 -6.11 -12.85
N ARG A 152 -3.58 -7.31 -12.62
CA ARG A 152 -4.84 -7.77 -13.23
C ARG A 152 -6.01 -7.90 -12.27
N ALA A 153 -5.72 -8.07 -10.97
CA ALA A 153 -6.73 -8.39 -9.98
C ALA A 153 -6.26 -8.05 -8.57
N ILE A 154 -7.23 -7.84 -7.70
CA ILE A 154 -7.06 -7.64 -6.27
C ILE A 154 -7.55 -8.92 -5.59
N HIS A 155 -6.80 -9.41 -4.61
CA HIS A 155 -7.09 -10.66 -3.91
C HIS A 155 -7.00 -10.44 -2.41
N ARG A 156 -7.99 -10.93 -1.66
CA ARG A 156 -7.86 -11.08 -0.21
C ARG A 156 -7.24 -12.44 0.06
N LEU A 157 -6.19 -12.45 0.86
CA LEU A 157 -5.48 -13.65 1.27
C LEU A 157 -5.85 -14.01 2.72
N ASN A 158 -6.00 -15.31 3.00
CA ASN A 158 -6.28 -15.79 4.35
C ASN A 158 -5.05 -15.71 5.29
N ALA A 159 -3.85 -15.68 4.71
CA ALA A 159 -2.58 -15.56 5.41
C ALA A 159 -1.50 -15.01 4.45
N LEU A 160 -0.31 -14.71 4.98
CA LEU A 160 0.85 -14.42 4.14
C LEU A 160 1.21 -15.64 3.28
N PRO A 161 1.61 -15.44 2.01
CA PRO A 161 2.14 -16.53 1.20
C PRO A 161 3.43 -17.09 1.82
N PRO A 162 3.69 -18.40 1.72
CA PRO A 162 4.95 -18.98 2.17
C PRO A 162 6.16 -18.27 1.56
N SER A 163 7.29 -18.21 2.27
CA SER A 163 8.53 -17.51 1.82
C SER A 163 9.11 -17.98 0.47
N ARG A 164 8.71 -19.18 0.01
CA ARG A 164 9.13 -19.78 -1.28
C ARG A 164 8.18 -19.46 -2.43
N ASP A 165 7.06 -18.81 -2.16
CA ASP A 165 6.08 -18.46 -3.17
C ASP A 165 6.64 -17.43 -4.17
N GLY A 166 6.29 -17.58 -5.45
CA GLY A 166 6.71 -16.68 -6.52
C GLY A 166 6.09 -15.28 -6.45
N LEU A 167 5.09 -15.07 -5.58
CA LEU A 167 4.54 -13.75 -5.29
C LEU A 167 5.62 -12.80 -4.76
N TRP A 168 6.58 -13.31 -3.96
CA TRP A 168 7.69 -12.53 -3.42
C TRP A 168 8.72 -12.19 -4.51
N ALA A 169 8.75 -10.93 -4.95
CA ALA A 169 9.83 -10.42 -5.80
C ALA A 169 10.05 -8.91 -5.61
N ASN A 170 11.20 -8.39 -6.06
CA ASN A 170 11.72 -7.07 -5.69
C ASN A 170 10.84 -5.88 -6.06
N ASP A 171 9.88 -6.06 -6.97
CA ASP A 171 8.88 -5.08 -7.37
C ASP A 171 7.59 -5.12 -6.50
N LEU A 172 7.47 -6.10 -5.60
CA LEU A 172 6.41 -6.18 -4.59
C LEU A 172 6.69 -5.19 -3.45
N TRP A 173 5.73 -4.31 -3.20
CA TRP A 173 5.69 -3.48 -2.01
C TRP A 173 4.89 -4.18 -0.92
N LEU A 174 5.51 -4.47 0.22
CA LEU A 174 4.84 -4.98 1.41
C LEU A 174 4.59 -3.81 2.37
N LEU A 175 3.34 -3.40 2.51
CA LEU A 175 2.87 -2.44 3.50
C LEU A 175 2.35 -3.21 4.71
N PHE A 176 3.08 -3.15 5.82
CA PHE A 176 2.81 -3.97 7.00
C PHE A 176 2.49 -3.10 8.21
N ASP A 177 1.27 -3.21 8.73
CA ASP A 177 0.88 -2.60 9.99
C ASP A 177 1.16 -3.56 11.15
N ALA A 178 2.07 -3.19 12.03
CA ALA A 178 2.46 -4.00 13.18
C ALA A 178 1.41 -3.98 14.31
N GLU A 179 0.34 -3.20 14.20
CA GLU A 179 -0.71 -3.17 15.23
C GLU A 179 -1.29 -4.58 15.49
N GLY A 180 -1.16 -5.05 16.73
CA GLY A 180 -1.60 -6.39 17.14
C GLY A 180 -0.71 -7.54 16.65
N LYS A 181 0.48 -7.26 16.11
CA LYS A 181 1.43 -8.24 15.58
C LYS A 181 2.65 -8.43 16.48
N THR A 182 3.26 -9.59 16.33
CA THR A 182 4.50 -10.04 17.00
C THR A 182 5.57 -10.35 15.96
N ALA A 183 6.82 -10.51 16.40
CA ALA A 183 7.91 -10.91 15.50
C ALA A 183 7.61 -12.20 14.71
N ALA A 184 6.88 -13.16 15.29
CA ALA A 184 6.54 -14.42 14.62
C ALA A 184 5.60 -14.24 13.41
N ASP A 185 4.79 -13.18 13.38
CA ASP A 185 3.92 -12.87 12.24
C ASP A 185 4.72 -12.48 10.98
N LEU A 186 6.03 -12.27 11.11
CA LEU A 186 6.93 -11.88 10.02
C LEU A 186 7.86 -13.02 9.57
N ASP A 187 7.78 -14.21 10.18
CA ASP A 187 8.73 -15.31 9.93
C ASP A 187 8.74 -15.77 8.46
N ASP A 188 7.60 -15.68 7.77
CA ASP A 188 7.44 -16.09 6.37
C ASP A 188 7.81 -14.98 5.36
N ILE A 189 8.20 -13.79 5.82
CA ILE A 189 8.57 -12.68 4.94
C ILE A 189 10.02 -12.83 4.47
N PRO A 190 10.26 -13.03 3.15
CA PRO A 190 11.61 -12.96 2.59
C PRO A 190 12.00 -11.50 2.39
N PHE A 191 12.54 -10.87 3.43
CA PHE A 191 12.87 -9.43 3.46
C PHE A 191 13.74 -8.95 2.29
N GLU A 192 14.59 -9.80 1.75
CA GLU A 192 15.47 -9.51 0.62
C GLU A 192 14.77 -9.52 -0.75
N LYS A 193 13.52 -10.00 -0.81
CA LYS A 193 12.75 -10.17 -2.05
C LYS A 193 11.58 -9.21 -2.15
N CYS A 194 11.47 -8.19 -1.30
CA CYS A 194 10.36 -7.23 -1.37
C CYS A 194 10.80 -5.86 -0.83
N ARG A 195 10.00 -4.84 -1.11
CA ARG A 195 10.17 -3.50 -0.52
C ARG A 195 9.23 -3.37 0.67
N LEU A 196 9.77 -3.26 1.87
CA LEU A 196 8.99 -3.24 3.11
C LEU A 196 8.74 -1.81 3.60
N VAL A 197 7.49 -1.49 3.91
CA VAL A 197 7.13 -0.34 4.74
C VAL A 197 6.41 -0.85 5.98
N LEU A 198 7.05 -0.74 7.13
CA LEU A 198 6.52 -1.18 8.42
C LEU A 198 5.95 0.03 9.17
N ALA A 199 4.67 0.04 9.50
CA ALA A 199 4.14 0.92 10.53
C ALA A 199 4.26 0.25 11.90
N ALA A 200 5.04 0.84 12.80
CA ALA A 200 5.24 0.28 14.13
C ALA A 200 5.27 1.38 15.20
N GLY A 201 4.77 1.07 16.39
CA GLY A 201 4.90 1.93 17.57
C GLY A 201 5.85 1.34 18.60
N SER A 202 6.00 2.02 19.73
CA SER A 202 6.81 1.53 20.86
C SER A 202 6.35 0.16 21.42
N LYS A 203 5.08 -0.21 21.20
CA LYS A 203 4.53 -1.50 21.61
C LYS A 203 5.01 -2.67 20.74
N ASN A 204 5.60 -2.41 19.58
CA ASN A 204 6.04 -3.41 18.61
C ASN A 204 7.57 -3.48 18.53
N ALA A 205 8.25 -3.30 19.68
CA ALA A 205 9.71 -3.21 19.73
C ALA A 205 10.40 -4.49 19.22
N ASP A 206 9.81 -5.66 19.48
CA ASP A 206 10.28 -6.95 18.98
C ASP A 206 10.21 -7.05 17.45
N VAL A 207 9.09 -6.61 16.85
CA VAL A 207 8.91 -6.54 15.39
C VAL A 207 9.92 -5.58 14.77
N VAL A 208 10.09 -4.39 15.35
CA VAL A 208 11.07 -3.39 14.90
C VAL A 208 12.48 -3.97 14.95
N GLN A 209 12.87 -4.57 16.08
CA GLN A 209 14.19 -5.16 16.25
C GLN A 209 14.44 -6.29 15.24
N LEU A 210 13.44 -7.12 14.95
CA LEU A 210 13.55 -8.16 13.92
C LEU A 210 13.86 -7.54 12.56
N VAL A 211 13.09 -6.51 12.16
CA VAL A 211 13.30 -5.84 10.86
C VAL A 211 14.68 -5.17 10.81
N GLU A 212 15.09 -4.45 11.85
CA GLU A 212 16.43 -3.85 11.94
C GLU A 212 17.57 -4.88 11.93
N THR A 213 17.30 -6.12 12.35
CA THR A 213 18.28 -7.21 12.29
C THR A 213 18.35 -7.84 10.89
N LYS A 214 17.24 -7.85 10.14
CA LYS A 214 17.11 -8.51 8.84
C LYS A 214 17.35 -7.57 7.67
N THR A 215 17.17 -6.26 7.87
CA THR A 215 17.32 -5.21 6.85
C THR A 215 18.09 -4.03 7.43
N THR A 216 18.37 -3.04 6.58
CA THR A 216 18.88 -1.72 7.02
C THR A 216 17.79 -0.68 6.77
N PRO A 217 16.76 -0.59 7.63
CA PRO A 217 15.61 0.24 7.34
C PRO A 217 15.91 1.73 7.55
N LEU A 218 15.30 2.58 6.72
CA LEU A 218 15.16 3.99 7.04
C LEU A 218 14.08 4.15 8.12
N VAL A 219 14.43 4.72 9.27
CA VAL A 219 13.45 5.03 10.32
C VAL A 219 12.88 6.43 10.10
N PHE A 220 11.62 6.51 9.69
CA PHE A 220 10.87 7.75 9.50
C PHE A 220 9.99 8.03 10.72
N ASN A 221 10.32 9.08 11.47
CA ASN A 221 9.58 9.45 12.68
C ASN A 221 8.46 10.45 12.36
N MET A 222 7.21 10.03 12.54
CA MET A 222 6.02 10.85 12.36
C MET A 222 5.80 11.73 13.59
N HIS A 223 5.80 13.04 13.37
CA HIS A 223 5.55 14.03 14.41
C HIS A 223 4.08 14.09 14.85
N GLU A 224 3.85 14.52 16.08
CA GLU A 224 2.51 14.79 16.63
C GLU A 224 1.72 15.76 15.73
N TRP A 225 0.40 15.72 15.87
CA TRP A 225 -0.50 16.59 15.15
C TRP A 225 -0.26 18.05 15.55
N THR A 226 -0.16 18.95 14.58
CA THR A 226 -0.06 20.39 14.89
C THR A 226 -1.42 20.97 15.25
N GLU A 227 -1.44 22.12 15.92
CA GLU A 227 -2.69 22.84 16.23
C GLU A 227 -3.50 23.14 14.96
N ASP A 228 -2.83 23.56 13.88
CA ASP A 228 -3.46 23.79 12.58
C ASP A 228 -4.10 22.53 11.99
N GLU A 229 -3.44 21.37 12.12
CA GLU A 229 -4.00 20.09 11.66
C GLU A 229 -5.22 19.69 12.51
N HIS A 230 -5.14 19.86 13.82
CA HIS A 230 -6.28 19.63 14.73
C HIS A 230 -7.46 20.54 14.40
N HIS A 231 -7.22 21.82 14.12
CA HIS A 231 -8.25 22.77 13.72
C HIS A 231 -8.95 22.32 12.43
N LYS A 232 -8.18 21.88 11.42
CA LYS A 232 -8.72 21.36 10.16
C LYS A 232 -9.56 20.09 10.31
N LEU A 233 -9.28 19.25 11.32
CA LEU A 233 -10.07 18.05 11.59
C LEU A 233 -11.39 18.34 12.34
N ALA A 234 -11.45 19.46 13.07
CA ALA A 234 -12.60 19.85 13.87
C ALA A 234 -13.67 20.61 13.09
N CYS A 235 -13.29 21.29 12.00
CA CYS A 235 -14.18 21.98 11.07
C CYS A 235 -14.78 21.04 10.01
#